data_AF-A0AAW4BQ36-F1
#
_entry.id   AF-A0AAW4BQ36-F1
#
_cell.length_a   1.000
_cell.length_b   1.000
_cell.length_c   1.000
_cell.angle_alpha   90.00
_cell.angle_beta   90.00
_cell.angle_gamma   90.00
#
_symmetry.space_group_name_H-M   'P 1'
#
loop_
_entity.id
_entity.type
_entity.pdbx_description
1 polymer ?
#
loop_
_entity_poly.entity_id
_entity_poly.type
_entity_poly.pdbx_seq_one_letter_code
_entity_poly.pdbx_strand_id
1 'polypeptide(L)' 'ISQVWVIQPDGHASLHDIAYWNHDFQDIAPGATLYVPFPIETTSLYPQYSLHNVNDIVVELLRNQLP' A
#
# COMPACT_ATOMS: atom_id res chain seq x y z
N ILE A 1 -1.05 5.80 -10.55
CA ILE A 1 -1.31 4.90 -9.40
C ILE A 1 -2.49 4.02 -9.78
N SER A 2 -2.27 2.71 -9.86
CA SER A 2 -3.28 1.72 -10.24
C SER A 2 -3.52 0.67 -9.16
N GLN A 3 -2.76 0.72 -8.07
CA GLN A 3 -2.77 -0.27 -6.99
C GLN A 3 -2.73 0.43 -5.64
N VAL A 4 -3.36 -0.20 -4.64
CA VAL A 4 -3.32 0.21 -3.23
C VAL A 4 -2.98 -0.97 -2.35
N TRP A 5 -2.36 -0.69 -1.21
CA TRP A 5 -2.19 -1.68 -0.16
C TRP A 5 -3.44 -1.72 0.72
N VAL A 6 -3.95 -2.92 0.93
CA VAL A 6 -5.01 -3.21 1.90
C VAL A 6 -4.37 -3.97 3.04
N ILE A 7 -4.39 -3.37 4.24
CA ILE A 7 -3.94 -4.01 5.47
C ILE A 7 -5.18 -4.43 6.26
N GLN A 8 -5.42 -5.73 6.33
CA GLN A 8 -6.55 -6.31 7.05
C GLN A 8 -6.30 -6.23 8.58
N PRO A 9 -7.38 -6.29 9.40
CA PRO A 9 -7.25 -6.25 10.86
C PRO A 9 -6.41 -7.38 11.48
N ASP A 10 -6.25 -8.48 10.76
CA ASP A 10 -5.41 -9.63 11.15
C ASP A 10 -3.91 -9.44 10.82
N GLY A 11 -3.54 -8.31 10.22
CA GLY A 11 -2.17 -7.99 9.83
C GLY A 11 -1.75 -8.49 8.44
N HIS A 12 -2.65 -9.15 7.71
CA HIS A 12 -2.41 -9.50 6.31
C HIS A 12 -2.45 -8.25 5.42
N ALA A 13 -1.37 -8.03 4.67
CA ALA A 13 -1.28 -6.95 3.70
C ALA A 13 -1.25 -7.50 2.27
N SER A 14 -2.10 -6.95 1.40
CA SER A 14 -2.23 -7.34 -0.01
C SER A 14 -2.31 -6.11 -0.91
N LEU A 15 -1.83 -6.25 -2.15
CA LEU A 15 -1.99 -5.24 -3.20
C LEU A 15 -3.28 -5.49 -3.96
N HIS A 16 -4.14 -4.47 -4.02
CA HIS A 16 -5.41 -4.51 -4.73
C HIS A 16 -5.36 -3.53 -5.90
N ASP A 17 -5.79 -4.00 -7.07
CA ASP A 17 -5.93 -3.18 -8.26
C ASP A 17 -7.16 -2.26 -8.13
N ILE A 18 -6.98 -0.96 -8.35
CA ILE A 18 -8.02 0.06 -8.20
C ILE A 18 -8.29 0.87 -9.46
N ALA A 19 -7.52 0.66 -10.53
CA ALA A 19 -7.74 1.44 -11.74
C ALA A 19 -9.03 0.98 -12.44
N TYR A 20 -9.71 1.94 -13.06
CA TYR A 20 -10.99 1.71 -13.72
C TYR A 20 -10.94 0.58 -14.77
N TRP A 21 -9.81 0.45 -15.47
CA TRP A 21 -9.62 -0.48 -16.58
C TRP A 21 -9.11 -1.87 -16.18
N ASN A 22 -8.66 -2.04 -14.94
CA ASN A 22 -8.24 -3.32 -14.36
C ASN A 22 -8.99 -3.62 -13.05
N HIS A 23 -10.27 -3.25 -13.00
CA HIS A 23 -11.07 -3.41 -11.80
C HIS A 23 -11.30 -4.89 -11.50
N ASP A 24 -10.76 -5.33 -10.36
CA ASP A 24 -11.03 -6.62 -9.74
C ASP A 24 -11.65 -6.37 -8.36
N PHE A 25 -12.85 -6.92 -8.14
CA PHE A 25 -13.53 -6.72 -6.87
C PHE A 25 -12.91 -7.65 -5.82
N GLN A 26 -12.41 -7.05 -4.74
CA GLN A 26 -11.81 -7.78 -3.64
C GLN A 26 -12.43 -7.33 -2.33
N ASP A 27 -12.87 -8.30 -1.51
CA ASP A 27 -13.50 -8.02 -0.23
C ASP A 27 -12.51 -7.41 0.77
N ILE A 28 -12.97 -6.40 1.51
CA ILE A 28 -12.19 -5.68 2.51
C ILE A 28 -12.93 -5.77 3.84
N ALA A 29 -12.28 -6.31 4.87
CA ALA A 29 -12.90 -6.45 6.18
C ALA A 29 -13.11 -5.07 6.85
N PRO A 30 -14.18 -4.90 7.64
CA PRO A 30 -14.33 -3.71 8.48
C PRO A 30 -13.12 -3.54 9.41
N GLY A 31 -12.58 -2.32 9.47
CA GLY A 31 -11.37 -2.01 10.25
C GLY A 31 -10.06 -2.16 9.48
N ALA A 32 -10.09 -2.55 8.20
CA ALA A 32 -8.91 -2.54 7.36
C ALA A 32 -8.37 -1.11 7.11
N THR A 33 -7.05 -1.00 6.96
CA THR A 33 -6.37 0.24 6.59
C THR A 33 -6.01 0.22 5.10
N LEU A 34 -6.38 1.28 4.39
CA LEU A 34 -6.03 1.49 2.99
C LEU A 34 -4.81 2.40 2.89
N TYR A 35 -3.74 1.92 2.29
CA TYR A 35 -2.53 2.70 2.04
C TYR A 35 -2.32 2.93 0.54
N VAL A 36 -2.25 4.20 0.14
CA VAL A 36 -1.97 4.59 -1.25
C VAL A 36 -0.47 4.83 -1.38
N PRO A 37 0.25 4.02 -2.18
CA PRO A 37 1.70 4.13 -2.29
C PRO A 37 2.11 5.43 -2.97
N PHE A 38 3.23 6.00 -2.51
CA PHE A 38 3.85 7.13 -3.17
C PHE A 38 4.37 6.70 -4.55
N PRO A 39 4.26 7.54 -5.59
CA PRO A 39 4.79 7.26 -6.92
C PRO A 39 6.30 7.54 -6.95
N ILE A 40 7.07 6.72 -6.22
CA ILE A 40 8.48 6.96 -5.90
C ILE A 40 9.35 7.00 -7.16
N GLU A 41 9.09 6.13 -8.14
CA GLU A 41 9.90 6.02 -9.36
C GLU A 41 9.70 7.17 -10.34
N THR A 42 8.56 7.87 -10.27
CA THR A 42 8.23 8.96 -11.20
C THR A 42 8.36 10.35 -10.58
N THR A 43 8.77 10.42 -9.32
CA THR A 43 8.74 11.65 -8.53
C THR A 43 10.13 12.13 -8.20
N SER A 44 10.43 13.39 -8.52
CA SER A 44 11.71 14.05 -8.21
C SER A 44 11.97 14.25 -6.71
N LEU A 45 10.99 13.97 -5.86
CA LEU A 45 11.06 14.09 -4.41
C LEU A 45 11.78 12.90 -3.75
N TYR A 46 12.15 11.86 -4.52
CA TYR A 46 12.79 10.68 -3.96
C TYR A 46 14.16 10.42 -4.60
N PRO A 47 15.26 10.46 -3.82
CA PRO A 47 16.59 10.24 -4.34
C PRO A 47 16.76 8.78 -4.79
N GLN A 48 17.23 8.62 -6.03
CA GLN A 48 17.52 7.36 -6.73
C GLN A 48 18.51 6.40 -6.03
N TYR A 49 19.05 6.76 -4.86
CA TYR A 49 19.97 5.95 -4.06
C TYR A 49 19.33 5.40 -2.76
N SER A 50 18.02 5.50 -2.61
CA SER A 50 17.36 4.97 -1.41
C SER A 50 17.37 3.44 -1.46
N LEU A 51 18.08 2.82 -0.50
CA LEU A 51 18.24 1.36 -0.40
C LEU A 51 16.93 0.63 -0.04
N HIS A 52 15.94 1.36 0.48
CA HIS A 52 14.66 0.81 0.91
C HIS A 52 13.51 1.63 0.31
N ASN A 53 12.51 0.92 -0.19
CA ASN A 53 11.26 1.51 -0.66
C ASN A 53 10.45 2.00 0.56
N VAL A 54 10.17 3.30 0.64
CA VAL A 54 9.42 3.88 1.77
C VAL A 54 8.00 3.32 1.87
N ASN A 55 7.38 2.94 0.75
CA ASN A 55 6.06 2.34 0.79
C ASN A 55 6.09 1.03 1.60
N ASP A 56 7.13 0.22 1.43
CA ASP A 56 7.28 -1.06 2.13
C ASP A 56 7.47 -0.84 3.65
N ILE A 57 8.24 0.18 4.03
CA ILE A 57 8.43 0.56 5.44
C ILE A 57 7.10 1.02 6.06
N VAL A 58 6.35 1.86 5.35
CA VAL A 58 5.05 2.36 5.84
C VAL A 58 4.07 1.21 5.99
N VAL A 59 4.01 0.29 5.03
CA VAL A 59 3.16 -0.91 5.12
C VAL A 59 3.56 -1.76 6.32
N GLU A 60 4.85 -2.04 6.53
CA GLU A 60 5.34 -2.79 7.69
C GLU A 60 5.00 -2.13 9.04
N LEU A 61 5.07 -0.81 9.12
CA LEU A 61 4.65 -0.08 10.31
C LEU A 61 3.14 -0.19 10.55
N LEU A 62 2.32 -0.07 9.50
CA LEU A 62 0.87 -0.17 9.61
C LEU A 62 0.42 -1.59 9.98
N ARG A 63 1.11 -2.62 9.49
CA ARG A 63 0.83 -4.03 9.83
C ARG A 63 1.12 -4.35 11.29
N ASN A 64 2.10 -3.69 11.89
CA ASN A 64 2.56 -3.95 13.26
C ASN A 64 2.03 -2.95 14.29
N GLN A 65 1.12 -2.04 13.91
CA GLN A 65 0.41 -1.22 14.88
C GLN A 65 -0.61 -2.10 15.62
N LEU A 66 -0.34 -2.36 16.90
CA LEU A 66 -1.36 -2.91 17.80
C LEU A 66 -2.50 -1.88 17.92
N PRO A 67 -3.78 -2.29 17.75
CA PRO A 67 -4.94 -1.40 17.85
C PRO A 67 -5.15 -0.82 19.26
#